data_AF-A0A645FP39-F1
#
_entry.id   AF-A0A645FP39-F1
#
_cell.length_a   1.000
_cell.length_b   1.000
_cell.length_c   1.000
_cell.angle_alpha   90.00
_cell.angle_beta   90.00
_cell.angle_gamma   90.00
#
_symmetry.space_group_name_H-M   'P 1'
#
loop_
_entity.id
_entity.type
_entity.pdbx_description
1 polymer ?
#
loop_
_entity_poly.entity_id
_entity_poly.type
_entity_poly.pdbx_seq_one_letter_code
_entity_poly.pdbx_strand_id
1 'polypeptide(L)' 'MLTAVESRTSSCVRIARNADYQSPSARGLFPAGEGAGYAGGIVSAAVDGVRAAEALIGIFASGGHDD' A
#
# COMPACT_ATOMS: atom_id res chain seq x y z
N MET A 1 -27.83 -10.79 -22.40
CA MET A 1 -28.04 -10.76 -20.94
C MET A 1 -27.12 -9.68 -20.37
N LEU A 2 -27.68 -8.64 -19.76
CA LEU A 2 -26.94 -7.59 -19.06
C LEU A 2 -27.30 -7.73 -17.58
N THR A 3 -26.33 -8.01 -16.71
CA THR A 3 -26.53 -8.06 -15.26
C THR A 3 -26.31 -6.68 -14.64
N ALA A 4 -26.66 -6.53 -13.36
CA ALA A 4 -26.49 -5.28 -12.62
C ALA A 4 -25.04 -4.72 -12.67
N VAL A 5 -24.87 -3.46 -12.28
CA VAL A 5 -23.58 -2.76 -12.34
C VAL A 5 -22.59 -3.32 -11.32
N GLU A 6 -21.38 -3.65 -11.79
CA GLU A 6 -20.21 -3.93 -10.96
C GLU A 6 -19.39 -2.66 -10.82
N SER A 7 -19.46 -2.00 -9.66
CA SER A 7 -18.83 -0.70 -9.42
C SER A 7 -17.55 -0.76 -8.58
N ARG A 8 -17.16 -1.94 -8.09
CA ARG A 8 -16.00 -2.16 -7.19
C ARG A 8 -14.95 -3.06 -7.83
N THR A 9 -14.37 -2.60 -8.94
CA THR A 9 -13.31 -3.33 -9.67
C THR A 9 -11.90 -2.95 -9.18
N SER A 10 -11.75 -1.78 -8.58
CA SER A 10 -10.50 -1.28 -8.00
C SER A 10 -10.78 -0.19 -6.97
N SER A 11 -9.75 0.25 -6.24
CA SER A 11 -9.91 1.39 -5.34
C SER A 11 -10.28 2.66 -6.09
N CYS A 12 -11.18 3.44 -5.49
CA CYS A 12 -11.60 4.76 -5.96
C CYS A 12 -10.62 5.87 -5.56
N VAL A 13 -9.59 5.55 -4.79
CA VAL A 13 -8.58 6.48 -4.30
C VAL A 13 -7.18 5.91 -4.43
N ARG A 14 -6.19 6.81 -4.46
CA ARG A 14 -4.79 6.45 -4.27
C ARG A 14 -4.25 7.19 -3.06
N ILE A 15 -3.85 6.45 -2.03
CA ILE A 15 -3.24 7.02 -0.84
C ILE A 15 -1.77 7.26 -1.15
N ALA A 16 -1.33 8.51 -1.26
CA ALA A 16 0.05 8.80 -1.66
C ALA A 16 1.07 8.11 -0.71
N ARG A 17 2.09 7.50 -1.32
CA ARG A 17 3.28 6.97 -0.64
C ARG A 17 4.53 7.26 -1.46
N ASN A 18 5.64 7.44 -0.78
CA ASN A 18 6.96 7.70 -1.35
C ASN A 18 7.63 6.38 -1.83
N ALA A 19 8.86 6.47 -2.34
CA ALA A 19 9.61 5.31 -2.83
C ALA A 19 9.95 4.29 -1.72
N ASP A 20 10.00 4.73 -0.47
CA ASP A 20 10.17 3.94 0.75
C ASP A 20 8.85 3.36 1.29
N TYR A 21 7.77 3.43 0.49
CA TYR A 21 6.43 2.94 0.83
C TYR A 21 5.73 3.71 1.96
N GLN A 22 6.33 4.78 2.48
CA GLN A 22 5.74 5.56 3.57
C GLN A 22 4.90 6.72 3.04
N SER A 23 3.85 7.11 3.77
CA SER A 23 3.05 8.29 3.45
C SER A 23 3.90 9.57 3.58
N PRO A 24 3.81 10.51 2.62
CA PRO A 24 4.54 11.77 2.70
C PRO A 24 4.04 12.70 3.80
N SER A 25 2.81 12.49 4.30
CA SER A 25 2.18 13.35 5.32
C SER A 25 1.98 12.66 6.67
N ALA A 26 2.18 11.35 6.77
CA ALA A 26 2.02 10.58 8.00
C ALA A 26 3.17 9.57 8.16
N ARG A 27 4.20 9.95 8.92
CA ARG A 27 5.33 9.06 9.26
C ARG A 27 4.80 7.82 9.99
N GLY A 28 5.35 6.66 9.66
CA GLY A 28 4.91 5.36 10.21
C GLY A 28 3.69 4.76 9.50
N LEU A 29 3.03 5.48 8.59
CA LEU A 29 1.94 4.94 7.77
C LEU A 29 2.48 4.39 6.44
N PHE A 30 2.19 3.13 6.11
CA PHE A 30 2.64 2.45 4.90
C PHE A 30 1.44 1.99 4.05
N PRO A 31 0.91 2.85 3.14
CA PRO A 31 -0.21 2.48 2.28
C PRO A 31 0.16 1.31 1.35
N ALA A 32 -0.62 0.24 1.37
CA ALA A 32 -0.38 -0.95 0.55
C ALA A 32 -1.67 -1.65 0.07
N GLY A 33 -1.53 -2.45 -0.97
CA GLY A 33 -2.60 -3.26 -1.54
C GLY A 33 -3.63 -2.47 -2.36
N GLU A 34 -4.74 -3.13 -2.66
CA GLU A 34 -5.77 -2.58 -3.54
C GLU A 34 -6.47 -1.38 -2.91
N GLY A 35 -6.83 -1.45 -1.62
CA GLY A 35 -7.48 -0.35 -0.91
C GLY A 35 -6.67 0.96 -0.96
N ALA A 36 -5.33 0.87 -0.93
CA ALA A 36 -4.45 2.02 -1.07
C ALA A 36 -4.25 2.50 -2.52
N GLY A 37 -4.71 1.73 -3.51
CA GLY A 37 -4.58 2.03 -4.94
C GLY A 37 -3.28 1.54 -5.58
N TYR A 38 -2.60 0.55 -4.99
CA TYR A 38 -1.31 0.01 -5.48
C TYR A 38 -1.36 -1.43 -6.02
N ALA A 39 -2.53 -2.08 -5.94
CA ALA A 39 -2.77 -3.42 -6.47
C ALA A 39 -4.19 -3.52 -7.04
N GLY A 40 -4.51 -4.62 -7.74
CA GLY A 40 -5.82 -4.84 -8.36
C GLY A 40 -6.25 -6.30 -8.37
N GLY A 41 -5.75 -7.09 -7.41
CA GLY A 41 -6.04 -8.51 -7.31
C GLY A 41 -5.13 -9.20 -6.28
N ILE A 42 -5.52 -10.41 -5.88
CA ILE A 42 -4.95 -11.15 -4.74
C ILE A 42 -3.41 -11.19 -4.78
N VAL A 43 -2.85 -11.68 -5.89
CA VAL A 43 -1.39 -11.83 -6.04
C VAL A 43 -0.68 -10.49 -6.01
N SER A 44 -1.19 -9.49 -6.73
CA SER A 44 -0.58 -8.15 -6.74
C SER A 44 -0.64 -7.47 -5.36
N ALA A 45 -1.71 -7.68 -4.60
CA ALA A 45 -1.85 -7.14 -3.25
C ALA A 45 -0.89 -7.82 -2.27
N ALA A 46 -0.70 -9.14 -2.39
CA ALA A 46 0.27 -9.87 -1.59
C ALA A 46 1.71 -9.39 -1.87
N VAL A 47 2.09 -9.24 -3.14
CA VAL A 47 3.41 -8.74 -3.53
C VAL A 47 3.64 -7.31 -3.02
N ASP A 48 2.63 -6.44 -3.14
CA ASP A 48 2.73 -5.07 -2.62
C ASP A 48 2.88 -5.04 -1.10
N GLY A 49 2.16 -5.92 -0.39
CA GLY A 49 2.26 -6.07 1.07
C GLY A 49 3.65 -6.53 1.52
N VAL A 50 4.26 -7.50 0.82
CA VAL A 50 5.63 -7.95 1.12
C VAL A 50 6.63 -6.81 0.98
N ARG A 51 6.55 -6.03 -0.11
CA ARG A 51 7.46 -4.90 -0.33
C ARG A 51 7.29 -3.79 0.72
N ALA A 52 6.05 -3.50 1.11
CA ALA A 52 5.78 -2.55 2.19
C ALA A 52 6.34 -3.03 3.53
N ALA A 53 6.24 -4.34 3.82
CA ALA A 53 6.82 -4.94 5.02
C ALA A 53 8.37 -4.92 4.99
N GLU A 54 8.99 -5.20 3.84
CA GLU A 54 10.45 -5.10 3.67
C GLU A 54 10.95 -3.66 3.91
N ALA A 55 10.23 -2.65 3.39
CA ALA A 55 10.56 -1.25 3.62
C ALA A 55 10.43 -0.86 5.09
N LEU A 56 9.33 -1.28 5.75
CA LEU A 56 9.12 -1.12 7.19
C LEU A 56 10.30 -1.71 7.99
N ILE A 57 10.64 -2.97 7.74
CA ILE A 57 11.74 -3.66 8.42
C ILE A 57 13.06 -2.94 8.19
N GLY A 58 13.35 -2.51 6.96
CA GLY A 58 14.58 -1.78 6.63
C GLY A 58 14.75 -0.49 7.43
N ILE A 59 13.66 0.26 7.65
CA ILE A 59 13.66 1.49 8.45
C ILE A 59 13.97 1.18 9.93
N PHE A 60 13.36 0.15 10.51
CA PHE A 60 13.56 -0.16 11.93
C PHE A 60 14.88 -0.89 12.22
N ALA A 61 15.33 -1.74 11.31
CA ALA A 61 16.60 -2.46 11.45
C ALA A 61 17.82 -1.55 11.32
N SER A 62 17.70 -0.40 10.63
CA SER A 62 18.79 0.56 10.46
C SER A 62 18.96 1.54 11.63
N GLY A 63 18.22 1.38 12.73
CA GLY A 63 18.42 2.16 13.96
C GLY A 63 17.73 3.52 13.99
N GLY A 64 16.78 3.79 13.08
CA GLY A 64 16.01 5.03 13.05
C GLY A 64 14.93 5.09 14.12
N HIS A 65 15.34 5.19 15.39
CA HIS A 65 14.49 5.61 16.50
C HIS A 65 15.11 6.89 17.10
N ASP A 66 14.95 7.99 16.36
CA ASP A 66 15.01 9.31 16.96
C ASP A 66 13.64 9.55 17.63
N ASP A 67 13.55 9.24 18.92
CA ASP A 67 12.55 9.82 19.82
C ASP A 67 12.83 11.31 20.07
#